data_AF-A0A3D0UMS9-F1
#
_entry.id   AF-A0A3D0UMS9-F1
#
_cell.length_a   1.000
_cell.length_b   1.000
_cell.length_c   1.000
_cell.angle_alpha   90.00
_cell.angle_beta   90.00
_cell.angle_gamma   90.00
#
_symmetry.space_group_name_H-M   'P 1'
#
loop_
_entity.id
_entity.type
_entity.pdbx_description
1 polymer ?
#
loop_
_entity_poly.entity_id
_entity_poly.type
_entity_poly.pdbx_seq_one_letter_code
_entity_poly.pdbx_strand_id
1 'polypeptide(L)'
;MDLRIQQLYRQLDTVKSLIQSKEHAVEVVRKLSQSAGWRERCSAALVVTEFRLGEQIPLLVETFKSNPEIHTCRCFTRMITEVLHQTGLQYLVTMKESCNIDARGLVLIKEIDNAIQRIQKA
;
A
#
# COMPACT_ATOMS: atom_id res chain seq x y z
N MET A 1 13.76 -10.30 1.25
CA MET A 1 12.54 -9.92 0.49
C MET A 1 11.72 -11.19 0.29
N ASP A 2 10.42 -11.20 0.63
CA ASP A 2 9.56 -12.40 0.53
C ASP A 2 9.43 -12.85 -0.94
N LEU A 3 9.64 -14.14 -1.22
CA LEU A 3 9.55 -14.73 -2.56
C LEU A 3 8.19 -14.47 -3.23
N ARG A 4 7.12 -14.39 -2.43
CA ARG A 4 5.76 -14.09 -2.91
C ARG A 4 5.64 -12.64 -3.36
N ILE A 5 6.32 -11.73 -2.66
CA ILE A 5 6.42 -10.31 -3.04
C ILE A 5 7.20 -10.20 -4.36
N GLN A 6 8.32 -10.91 -4.51
CA GLN A 6 9.07 -10.91 -5.78
C GLN A 6 8.28 -11.46 -6.98
N GLN A 7 7.41 -12.44 -6.77
CA GLN A 7 6.51 -12.95 -7.81
C GLN A 7 5.46 -11.91 -8.22
N LEU A 8 4.89 -11.18 -7.25
CA LEU A 8 4.00 -10.04 -7.51
C LEU A 8 4.70 -8.94 -8.33
N TYR A 9 5.95 -8.60 -7.98
CA TYR A 9 6.74 -7.63 -8.76
C TYR A 9 6.98 -8.10 -10.22
N ARG A 10 7.20 -9.40 -10.46
CA ARG A 10 7.35 -9.93 -11.83
C ARG A 10 6.07 -9.88 -12.65
N GLN A 11 4.92 -10.19 -12.03
CA GLN A 11 3.62 -9.99 -12.71
C GLN A 11 3.35 -8.51 -12.99
N LEU A 12 3.98 -7.61 -12.22
CA LEU A 12 3.85 -6.18 -12.39
C LEU A 12 4.54 -5.63 -13.62
N ASP A 13 5.68 -6.17 -14.06
CA ASP A 13 6.30 -5.74 -15.31
C ASP A 13 5.37 -5.99 -16.51
N THR A 14 4.63 -7.10 -16.45
CA THR A 14 3.54 -7.36 -17.40
C THR A 14 2.42 -6.32 -17.27
N VAL A 15 1.96 -6.01 -16.06
CA VAL A 15 0.91 -4.98 -15.85
C VAL A 15 1.39 -3.58 -16.30
N LYS A 16 2.64 -3.20 -16.02
CA LYS A 16 3.26 -1.95 -16.47
C LYS A 16 3.23 -1.82 -17.98
N SER A 17 3.58 -2.89 -18.70
CA SER A 17 3.56 -2.89 -20.17
C SER A 17 2.17 -2.70 -20.77
N LEU A 18 1.11 -2.94 -19.98
CA LEU A 18 -0.29 -2.78 -20.39
C LEU A 18 -0.89 -1.41 -19.99
N ILE A 19 -0.26 -0.69 -19.05
CA ILE A 19 -0.72 0.63 -18.60
C ILE A 19 -0.07 1.70 -19.49
N GLN A 20 -0.89 2.27 -20.37
CA GLN A 20 -0.45 3.20 -21.42
C GLN A 20 -0.45 4.67 -20.99
N SER A 21 -1.14 5.03 -19.90
CA SER A 21 -1.22 6.41 -19.42
C SER A 21 -1.48 6.49 -17.91
N LYS A 22 -1.32 7.69 -17.35
CA LYS A 22 -1.61 7.97 -15.92
C LYS A 22 -3.09 7.79 -15.61
N GLU A 23 -3.98 8.18 -16.53
CA GLU A 23 -5.43 8.03 -16.40
C GLU A 23 -5.82 6.54 -16.39
N HIS A 24 -5.21 5.74 -17.26
CA HIS A 24 -5.40 4.30 -17.26
C HIS A 24 -4.87 3.66 -15.96
N ALA A 25 -3.73 4.14 -15.43
CA ALA A 25 -3.20 3.69 -14.14
C ALA A 25 -4.18 3.95 -12.99
N VAL A 26 -4.81 5.14 -12.95
CA VAL A 26 -5.84 5.48 -11.97
C VAL A 26 -7.04 4.54 -12.08
N GLU A 27 -7.50 4.24 -13.28
CA GLU A 27 -8.61 3.29 -13.49
C GLU A 27 -8.26 1.89 -12.97
N VAL A 28 -7.05 1.41 -13.24
CA VAL A 28 -6.54 0.13 -12.76
C VAL A 28 -6.52 0.11 -11.23
N VAL A 29 -6.01 1.16 -10.58
CA VAL A 29 -6.00 1.26 -9.11
C VAL A 29 -7.41 1.19 -8.54
N ARG A 30 -8.37 1.91 -9.13
CA ARG A 30 -9.77 1.87 -8.68
C ARG A 30 -10.36 0.47 -8.80
N LYS A 31 -10.17 -0.21 -9.93
CA LYS A 31 -10.63 -1.60 -10.13
C LYS A 31 -10.01 -2.57 -9.12
N LEU A 32 -8.70 -2.49 -8.92
CA LEU A 32 -8.00 -3.39 -7.98
C LEU A 32 -8.38 -3.13 -6.51
N SER A 33 -8.64 -1.87 -6.14
CA SER A 33 -9.05 -1.49 -4.78
C SER A 33 -10.42 -2.05 -4.38
N GLN A 34 -11.27 -2.42 -5.35
CA GLN A 34 -12.57 -3.04 -5.10
C GLN A 34 -12.45 -4.53 -4.70
N SER A 35 -11.28 -5.14 -4.92
CA SER A 35 -11.03 -6.51 -4.49
C SER A 35 -10.85 -6.61 -2.98
N ALA A 36 -11.45 -7.64 -2.36
CA ALA A 36 -11.17 -8.02 -0.98
C ALA A 36 -9.80 -8.71 -0.81
N GLY A 37 -9.19 -9.14 -1.92
CA GLY A 37 -7.95 -9.90 -1.92
C GLY A 37 -6.70 -9.03 -1.69
N TRP A 38 -5.80 -9.55 -0.86
CA TRP A 38 -4.55 -8.87 -0.49
C TRP A 38 -3.61 -8.65 -1.67
N ARG A 39 -3.64 -9.56 -2.65
CA ARG A 39 -2.78 -9.51 -3.83
C ARG A 39 -3.14 -8.32 -4.70
N GLU A 40 -4.42 -8.15 -5.01
CA GLU A 40 -4.93 -7.07 -5.82
C GLU A 40 -4.69 -5.72 -5.14
N ARG A 41 -4.90 -5.64 -3.82
CA ARG A 41 -4.57 -4.45 -3.03
C ARG A 41 -3.07 -4.11 -3.08
N CYS A 42 -2.19 -5.09 -2.93
CA CYS A 42 -0.75 -4.88 -3.12
C CYS A 42 -0.39 -4.47 -4.55
N SER A 43 -1.01 -5.05 -5.57
CA SER A 43 -0.83 -4.64 -6.97
C SER A 43 -1.27 -3.19 -7.18
N ALA A 44 -2.39 -2.77 -6.59
CA ALA A 44 -2.86 -1.39 -6.63
C ALA A 44 -1.84 -0.43 -6.01
N ALA A 45 -1.31 -0.76 -4.82
CA ALA A 45 -0.28 0.04 -4.18
C ALA A 45 0.99 0.18 -5.03
N LEU A 46 1.37 -0.89 -5.71
CA LEU A 46 2.53 -0.86 -6.60
C LEU A 46 2.28 0.02 -7.83
N VAL A 47 1.09 -0.04 -8.45
CA VAL A 47 0.72 0.89 -9.53
C VAL A 47 0.76 2.34 -9.02
N VAL A 48 0.25 2.60 -7.81
CA VAL A 48 0.32 3.94 -7.18
C VAL A 48 1.77 4.40 -7.01
N THR A 49 2.68 3.55 -6.53
CA THR A 49 4.10 3.86 -6.40
C THR A 49 4.72 4.26 -7.73
N GLU A 50 4.55 3.40 -8.74
CA GLU A 50 5.27 3.48 -10.01
C GLU A 50 4.83 4.71 -10.83
N PHE A 51 3.53 4.99 -10.82
CA PHE A 51 2.96 6.13 -11.53
C PHE A 51 2.83 7.40 -10.66
N ARG A 52 3.38 7.37 -9.43
CA ARG A 52 3.37 8.48 -8.47
C ARG A 52 1.96 9.07 -8.24
N LEU A 53 0.97 8.18 -8.06
CA LEU A 53 -0.45 8.54 -7.91
C LEU A 53 -0.81 8.86 -6.46
N GLY A 54 -0.16 9.85 -5.85
CA GLY A 54 -0.34 10.19 -4.43
C GLY A 54 -1.80 10.44 -4.04
N GLU A 55 -2.59 10.99 -4.96
CA GLU A 55 -4.03 11.24 -4.82
C GLU A 55 -4.88 9.98 -4.65
N GLN A 56 -4.37 8.79 -5.01
CA GLN A 56 -5.07 7.51 -4.87
C GLN A 56 -4.76 6.79 -3.55
N ILE A 57 -3.80 7.28 -2.76
CA ILE A 57 -3.41 6.66 -1.49
C ILE A 57 -4.57 6.62 -0.48
N PRO A 58 -5.40 7.66 -0.31
CA PRO A 58 -6.55 7.61 0.61
C PRO A 58 -7.49 6.45 0.32
N LEU A 59 -7.76 6.18 -0.97
CA LEU A 59 -8.62 5.07 -1.39
C LEU A 59 -8.07 3.74 -0.90
N LEU A 60 -6.77 3.50 -1.05
CA LEU A 60 -6.14 2.27 -0.59
C LEU A 60 -6.15 2.17 0.94
N VAL A 61 -5.86 3.26 1.65
CA VAL A 61 -5.94 3.30 3.13
C VAL A 61 -7.33 2.92 3.63
N GLU A 62 -8.40 3.38 2.98
CA GLU A 62 -9.76 2.96 3.33
C GLU A 62 -9.97 1.45 3.18
N THR A 63 -9.45 0.84 2.11
CA THR A 63 -9.51 -0.62 1.98
C THR A 63 -8.74 -1.34 3.09
N PHE A 64 -7.62 -0.77 3.56
CA PHE A 64 -6.86 -1.34 4.68
C PHE A 64 -7.67 -1.34 5.95
N LYS A 65 -8.33 -0.22 6.29
CA LYS A 65 -9.14 -0.08 7.50
C LYS A 65 -10.23 -1.15 7.59
N SER A 66 -10.86 -1.49 6.46
CA SER A 66 -11.90 -2.52 6.40
C SER A 66 -11.36 -3.94 6.58
N ASN A 67 -10.11 -4.20 6.22
CA ASN A 67 -9.50 -5.51 6.33
C ASN A 67 -7.97 -5.41 6.52
N PRO A 68 -7.50 -5.09 7.75
CA PRO A 68 -6.08 -4.96 8.05
C PRO A 68 -5.37 -6.31 7.99
N GLU A 69 -4.28 -6.39 7.23
CA GLU A 69 -3.46 -7.61 7.15
C GLU A 69 -1.99 -7.31 6.85
N ILE A 70 -1.12 -8.29 7.09
CA ILE A 70 0.33 -8.06 7.06
C ILE A 70 0.87 -7.76 5.66
N HIS A 71 0.34 -8.40 4.62
CA HIS A 71 0.83 -8.20 3.26
C HIS A 71 0.51 -6.80 2.75
N THR A 72 -0.75 -6.36 2.91
CA THR A 72 -1.16 -5.00 2.52
C THR A 72 -0.53 -3.95 3.41
N CYS A 73 -0.36 -4.21 4.72
CA CYS A 73 0.37 -3.31 5.63
C CYS A 73 1.77 -3.00 5.10
N ARG A 74 2.53 -4.04 4.72
CA ARG A 74 3.89 -3.88 4.16
C ARG A 74 3.89 -3.15 2.81
N CYS A 75 2.97 -3.50 1.91
CA CYS A 75 2.84 -2.82 0.62
C CYS A 75 2.49 -1.33 0.79
N PHE A 76 1.54 -1.01 1.68
CA PHE A 76 0.99 0.35 1.83
C PHE A 76 1.90 1.25 2.63
N THR A 77 2.55 0.75 3.69
CA THR A 77 3.56 1.53 4.41
C THR A 77 4.70 1.93 3.48
N ARG A 78 5.18 1.01 2.63
CA ARG A 78 6.17 1.29 1.58
C ARG A 78 5.65 2.30 0.56
N MET A 79 4.47 2.01 -0.02
CA MET A 79 3.47 2.96 -0.55
C MET A 79 3.70 4.42 -0.17
N ILE A 80 3.22 4.69 1.03
CA ILE A 80 3.13 6.00 1.62
C ILE A 80 4.52 6.62 1.80
N THR A 81 5.50 5.83 2.27
CA THR A 81 6.88 6.31 2.49
C THR A 81 7.57 6.75 1.20
N GLU A 82 7.34 6.04 0.08
CA GLU A 82 8.01 6.30 -1.18
C GLU A 82 7.34 7.41 -2.01
N VAL A 83 6.01 7.54 -1.93
CA VAL A 83 5.25 8.50 -2.75
C VAL A 83 5.02 9.83 -2.04
N LEU A 84 4.72 9.81 -0.74
CA LEU A 84 4.31 11.00 0.02
C LEU A 84 5.35 11.49 1.02
N HIS A 85 6.35 10.65 1.36
CA HIS A 85 7.36 10.98 2.37
C HIS A 85 6.72 11.54 3.65
N GLN A 86 7.16 12.70 4.15
CA GLN A 86 6.66 13.33 5.37
C GLN A 86 5.16 13.65 5.33
N THR A 87 4.60 14.00 4.16
CA THR A 87 3.16 14.27 4.01
C THR A 87 2.29 13.01 4.18
N GLY A 88 2.91 11.83 4.13
CA GLY A 88 2.25 10.54 4.31
C GLY A 88 1.97 10.15 5.77
N LEU A 89 2.51 10.89 6.75
CA LEU A 89 2.45 10.50 8.17
C LEU A 89 1.02 10.27 8.66
N GLN A 90 0.08 11.14 8.27
CA GLN A 90 -1.33 11.02 8.65
C GLN A 90 -1.94 9.68 8.20
N TYR A 91 -1.58 9.19 7.01
CA TYR A 91 -2.10 7.91 6.50
C TYR A 91 -1.55 6.72 7.27
N LEU A 92 -0.28 6.78 7.70
CA LEU A 92 0.30 5.74 8.57
C LEU A 92 -0.39 5.72 9.94
N VAL A 93 -0.66 6.88 10.51
CA VAL A 93 -1.40 6.99 11.78
C VAL A 93 -2.81 6.39 11.64
N THR A 94 -3.54 6.74 10.58
CA THR A 94 -4.86 6.16 10.29
C THR A 94 -4.80 4.63 10.14
N MET A 95 -3.81 4.09 9.44
CA MET A 95 -3.63 2.64 9.34
C MET A 95 -3.38 2.01 10.72
N LYS A 96 -2.56 2.65 11.56
CA LYS A 96 -2.27 2.16 12.92
C LYS A 96 -3.52 2.11 13.78
N GLU A 97 -4.33 3.17 13.76
CA GLU A 97 -5.59 3.27 14.52
C GLU A 97 -6.63 2.23 14.11
N SER A 98 -6.56 1.74 12.87
CA SER A 98 -7.46 0.69 12.37
C SER A 98 -7.07 -0.74 12.76
N CYS A 99 -5.93 -0.93 13.43
CA CYS A 99 -5.47 -2.25 13.85
C CYS A 99 -6.09 -2.67 15.19
N ASN A 100 -6.55 -3.93 15.28
CA ASN A 100 -7.03 -4.49 16.55
C ASN A 100 -5.89 -4.65 17.57
N ILE A 101 -6.21 -4.54 18.86
CA ILE A 101 -5.27 -4.82 19.95
C ILE A 101 -5.28 -6.32 20.27
N ASP A 102 -4.89 -7.12 19.27
CA ASP A 102 -4.67 -8.57 19.40
C ASP A 102 -3.26 -8.95 18.90
N ALA A 103 -2.87 -10.21 19.04
CA ALA A 103 -1.53 -10.66 18.63
C ALA A 103 -1.21 -10.37 17.15
N ARG A 104 -2.21 -10.41 16.26
CA ARG A 104 -2.01 -10.14 14.82
C ARG A 104 -1.92 -8.64 14.57
N GLY A 105 -2.80 -7.85 15.16
CA GLY A 105 -2.81 -6.40 15.02
C GLY A 105 -1.57 -5.74 15.64
N LEU A 106 -1.03 -6.27 16.73
CA LEU A 106 0.25 -5.79 17.29
C LEU A 106 1.43 -5.95 16.30
N VAL A 107 1.42 -7.00 15.47
CA VAL A 107 2.42 -7.15 14.40
C VAL A 107 2.25 -6.05 13.35
N LEU A 108 1.01 -5.72 12.97
CA LEU A 108 0.74 -4.64 12.02
C LEU A 108 1.17 -3.28 12.57
N ILE A 109 0.81 -3.00 13.82
CA ILE A 109 1.19 -1.76 14.51
C ILE A 109 2.71 -1.59 14.53
N LYS A 110 3.45 -2.66 14.86
CA LYS A 110 4.92 -2.63 14.85
C LYS A 110 5.49 -2.30 13.46
N GLU A 111 4.95 -2.89 12.40
CA GLU A 111 5.38 -2.61 11.03
C GLU A 111 5.10 -1.15 10.63
N ILE A 112 3.96 -0.61 11.05
CA ILE A 112 3.58 0.79 10.81
C ILE A 112 4.46 1.75 11.61
N ASP A 113 4.73 1.47 12.88
CA ASP A 113 5.63 2.27 13.72
C ASP A 113 7.04 2.32 13.13
N ASN A 114 7.54 1.20 12.60
CA ASN A 114 8.81 1.18 11.87
C ASN A 114 8.77 2.06 10.61
N ALA A 115 7.63 2.19 9.94
CA ALA A 115 7.47 3.09 8.80
C ALA A 115 7.44 4.56 9.21
N ILE A 116 6.72 4.88 10.29
CA ILE A 116 6.66 6.22 10.88
C ILE A 116 8.07 6.70 11.27
N GLN A 117 8.83 5.87 11.98
CA GLN A 117 10.20 6.19 12.38
C GLN A 117 11.13 6.43 11.18
N ARG A 118 10.95 5.71 10.07
CA ARG A 118 11.73 5.93 8.85
C ARG A 118 11.45 7.29 8.22
N ILE A 119 10.19 7.71 8.18
CA ILE A 119 9.79 9.01 7.61
C ILE A 119 10.28 10.17 8.49
N GLN A 120 10.23 10.02 9.81
CA GLN A 120 10.65 11.09 10.74
C GLN A 120 12.17 11.31 10.78
N LYS A 121 12.96 10.34 10.28
CA LYS A 121 14.43 10.41 10.23
C LYS A 121 14.98 10.79 8.85
N ALA A 122 14.12 10.88 7.84
CA ALA A 122 14.46 11.19 6.45
C ALA A 122 14.18 12.66 6.13
#